data_AF-A0A357FY96-F1
#
_entry.id   AF-A0A357FY96-F1
#
_cell.length_a   1.000
_cell.length_b   1.000
_cell.length_c   1.000
_cell.angle_alpha   90.00
_cell.angle_beta   90.00
_cell.angle_gamma   90.00
#
_symmetry.space_group_name_H-M   'P 1'
#
loop_
_entity.id
_entity.type
_entity.pdbx_description
1 polymer ?
#
loop_
_entity_poly.entity_id
_entity_poly.type
_entity_poly.pdbx_seq_one_letter_code
_entity_poly.pdbx_strand_id
1 'polypeptide(L)'
;MCAVAYYFLGMSFFDAVNHALATLSTGGFSTHDSSFAFFKGAPIQLTATVFMFLGSLPFVLFVRHMFLGQFAYHKDEQTKWFLAIVLASTVVIVAWLVFHGVKPIDEAFVLASFNVVSVLSTTGFATTDYTIWSPFITGIFFFLTYVGGCTGSTAGGIKVMRLIVAFKTTKRQFIRLIFPNIMLTSPHYQGKLLDTSLTINVMAFMFLYVVLNVFLVLGLLWTGLDIETAFSGAATAIANVGPGIGSIIGPVGNFQSLPDSATWMLSFGMLLGRLEILTVLVLFSPHFWRY
;
A
#
# COMPACT_ATOMS: atom_id res chain seq x y z
N MET A 1 -20.84 -9.73 -3.48
CA MET A 1 -20.22 -10.10 -4.79
C MET A 1 -18.92 -10.87 -4.59
N CYS A 2 -17.91 -10.32 -3.90
CA CYS A 2 -16.63 -11.01 -3.66
C CYS A 2 -16.79 -12.40 -3.00
N ALA A 3 -17.53 -12.52 -1.89
CA ALA A 3 -17.77 -13.80 -1.22
C ALA A 3 -18.44 -14.84 -2.12
N VAL A 4 -19.41 -14.40 -2.94
CA VAL A 4 -20.13 -15.29 -3.88
C VAL A 4 -19.16 -15.81 -4.94
N ALA A 5 -18.30 -14.94 -5.49
CA ALA A 5 -17.28 -15.33 -6.46
C ALA A 5 -16.30 -16.34 -5.85
N TYR A 6 -15.79 -16.10 -4.64
CA TYR A 6 -14.90 -17.05 -3.96
C TYR A 6 -15.55 -18.41 -3.70
N TYR A 7 -16.82 -18.44 -3.30
CA TYR A 7 -17.56 -19.68 -3.09
C TYR A 7 -17.68 -20.50 -4.38
N PHE A 8 -18.07 -19.87 -5.50
CA PHE A 8 -18.18 -20.55 -6.79
C PHE A 8 -16.83 -21.02 -7.36
N LEU A 9 -15.73 -20.38 -6.96
CA LEU A 9 -14.38 -20.76 -7.35
C LEU A 9 -13.77 -21.86 -6.47
N GLY A 10 -14.51 -22.36 -5.48
CA GLY A 10 -14.14 -23.55 -4.70
C GLY A 10 -13.73 -23.29 -3.25
N MET A 11 -13.88 -22.07 -2.72
CA MET A 11 -13.71 -21.82 -1.28
C MET A 11 -14.90 -22.37 -0.49
N SER A 12 -14.66 -22.85 0.74
CA SER A 12 -15.74 -23.15 1.68
C SER A 12 -16.56 -21.87 1.97
N PHE A 13 -17.83 -22.00 2.35
CA PHE A 13 -18.65 -20.82 2.64
C PHE A 13 -18.03 -19.93 3.72
N PHE A 14 -17.46 -20.53 4.77
CA PHE A 14 -16.79 -19.81 5.85
C PHE A 14 -15.55 -19.06 5.35
N ASP A 15 -14.69 -19.73 4.59
CA ASP A 15 -13.50 -19.09 4.00
C ASP A 15 -13.88 -17.97 3.03
N ALA A 16 -14.86 -18.22 2.16
CA ALA A 16 -15.30 -17.27 1.15
C ALA A 16 -15.81 -15.95 1.77
N VAL A 17 -16.57 -16.02 2.86
CA VAL A 17 -17.06 -14.83 3.58
C VAL A 17 -15.92 -14.10 4.27
N ASN A 18 -15.09 -14.82 5.04
CA ASN A 18 -13.99 -14.20 5.79
C ASN A 18 -12.94 -13.57 4.88
N HIS A 19 -12.53 -14.28 3.82
CA HIS A 19 -11.61 -13.73 2.83
C HIS A 19 -12.22 -12.55 2.07
N ALA A 20 -13.52 -12.54 1.77
CA ALA A 20 -14.15 -11.39 1.14
C ALA A 20 -14.14 -10.14 2.03
N LEU A 21 -14.39 -10.31 3.34
CA LEU A 21 -14.28 -9.23 4.32
C LEU A 21 -12.85 -8.68 4.39
N ALA A 22 -11.85 -9.55 4.47
CA ALA A 22 -10.44 -9.15 4.49
C ALA A 22 -9.96 -8.51 3.16
N THR A 23 -10.45 -9.01 2.02
CA THR A 23 -10.11 -8.49 0.68
C THR A 23 -10.62 -7.05 0.51
N LEU A 24 -11.89 -6.80 0.86
CA LEU A 24 -12.52 -5.49 0.63
C LEU A 24 -12.12 -4.44 1.67
N SER A 25 -11.86 -4.87 2.91
CA SER A 25 -11.35 -3.99 3.96
C SER A 25 -9.85 -3.71 3.85
N THR A 26 -9.17 -4.31 2.86
CA THR A 26 -7.70 -4.28 2.68
C THR A 26 -6.99 -4.63 3.98
N GLY A 27 -7.41 -5.72 4.63
CA GLY A 27 -6.96 -6.11 5.97
C GLY A 27 -6.05 -7.35 6.02
N GLY A 28 -6.00 -8.17 4.97
CA GLY A 28 -4.99 -9.24 4.86
C GLY A 28 -5.18 -10.48 5.72
N PHE A 29 -6.13 -10.47 6.65
CA PHE A 29 -6.40 -11.63 7.49
C PHE A 29 -6.93 -12.82 6.68
N SER A 30 -6.46 -14.00 7.06
CA SER A 30 -6.78 -15.28 6.43
C SER A 30 -7.25 -16.27 7.48
N THR A 31 -8.10 -17.21 7.10
CA THR A 31 -8.49 -18.35 7.95
C THR A 31 -7.41 -19.43 8.02
N HIS A 32 -6.40 -19.35 7.15
CA HIS A 32 -5.28 -20.28 7.06
C HIS A 32 -3.94 -19.55 7.24
N ASP A 33 -2.99 -20.20 7.91
CA ASP A 33 -1.63 -19.65 8.18
C ASP A 33 -0.87 -19.30 6.90
N SER A 34 -1.06 -20.10 5.84
CA SER A 34 -0.44 -19.86 4.53
C SER A 34 -1.14 -18.78 3.70
N SER A 35 -2.03 -17.98 4.30
CA SER A 35 -2.75 -16.90 3.64
C SER A 35 -3.46 -17.37 2.35
N PHE A 36 -3.30 -16.64 1.25
CA PHE A 36 -3.84 -17.02 -0.06
C PHE A 36 -3.07 -18.14 -0.77
N ALA A 37 -1.90 -18.57 -0.25
CA ALA A 37 -1.17 -19.70 -0.81
C ALA A 37 -1.90 -21.05 -0.62
N PHE A 38 -2.79 -21.15 0.37
CA PHE A 38 -3.66 -22.31 0.58
C PHE A 38 -4.60 -22.55 -0.62
N PHE A 39 -5.14 -21.47 -1.19
CA PHE A 39 -6.12 -21.53 -2.28
C PHE A 39 -5.40 -21.60 -3.63
N LYS A 40 -5.25 -22.82 -4.14
CA LYS A 40 -4.65 -23.06 -5.46
C LYS A 40 -5.64 -22.75 -6.57
N GLY A 41 -5.22 -21.90 -7.51
CA GLY A 41 -5.98 -21.63 -8.73
C GLY A 41 -5.87 -20.18 -9.19
N ALA A 42 -5.45 -19.98 -10.44
CA ALA A 42 -5.41 -18.67 -11.07
C ALA A 42 -6.74 -17.89 -10.99
N PRO A 43 -7.93 -18.52 -11.12
CA PRO A 43 -9.20 -17.80 -11.03
C PRO A 43 -9.44 -17.13 -9.67
N ILE A 44 -9.09 -17.80 -8.56
CA ILE A 44 -9.27 -17.27 -7.21
C ILE A 44 -8.35 -16.06 -7.00
N GLN A 45 -7.08 -16.21 -7.39
CA GLN A 45 -6.08 -15.14 -7.26
C GLN A 45 -6.47 -13.93 -8.11
N LEU A 46 -6.86 -14.12 -9.37
CA LEU A 46 -7.30 -13.01 -10.22
C LEU A 46 -8.57 -12.31 -9.68
N THR A 47 -9.51 -13.08 -9.13
CA THR A 47 -10.71 -12.52 -8.49
C THR A 47 -10.32 -11.65 -7.31
N ALA A 48 -9.42 -12.14 -6.45
CA ALA A 48 -8.89 -11.37 -5.33
C ALA A 48 -8.16 -10.10 -5.81
N THR A 49 -7.30 -10.20 -6.83
CA THR A 49 -6.61 -9.06 -7.44
C THR A 49 -7.59 -7.97 -7.87
N VAL A 50 -8.68 -8.34 -8.54
CA VAL A 50 -9.71 -7.38 -8.98
C VAL A 50 -10.40 -6.72 -7.78
N PHE A 51 -10.82 -7.49 -6.77
CA PHE A 51 -11.51 -6.92 -5.62
C PHE A 51 -10.59 -6.09 -4.70
N MET A 52 -9.32 -6.47 -4.55
CA MET A 52 -8.32 -5.66 -3.84
C MET A 52 -8.04 -4.34 -4.57
N PHE A 53 -7.92 -4.39 -5.90
CA PHE A 53 -7.78 -3.19 -6.72
C PHE A 53 -8.97 -2.26 -6.53
N LEU A 54 -10.20 -2.79 -6.60
CA LEU A 54 -11.42 -2.01 -6.40
C LEU A 54 -11.52 -1.45 -4.97
N GLY A 55 -11.19 -2.22 -3.94
CA GLY A 55 -11.17 -1.77 -2.54
C GLY A 55 -10.15 -0.64 -2.28
N SER A 56 -9.13 -0.54 -3.14
CA SER A 56 -8.10 0.51 -3.04
C SER A 56 -8.48 1.83 -3.69
N LEU A 57 -9.54 1.87 -4.51
CA LEU A 57 -10.03 3.07 -5.17
C LEU A 57 -10.83 3.96 -4.21
N PRO A 58 -10.93 5.27 -4.48
CA PRO A 58 -11.72 6.17 -3.63
C PRO A 58 -13.20 5.74 -3.57
N PHE A 59 -13.75 5.58 -2.36
CA PHE A 59 -15.17 5.24 -2.15
C PHE A 59 -16.12 6.24 -2.83
N VAL A 60 -15.70 7.50 -2.91
CA VAL A 60 -16.45 8.58 -3.57
C VAL A 60 -16.76 8.25 -5.05
N LEU A 61 -15.89 7.50 -5.75
CA LEU A 61 -16.15 7.11 -7.14
C LEU A 61 -17.29 6.11 -7.25
N PHE A 62 -17.38 5.16 -6.33
CA PHE A 62 -18.48 4.19 -6.28
C PHE A 62 -19.81 4.85 -5.95
N VAL A 63 -19.81 5.75 -4.94
CA VAL A 63 -20.99 6.54 -4.58
C VAL A 63 -21.45 7.40 -5.75
N ARG A 64 -20.53 8.10 -6.41
CA ARG A 64 -20.84 8.93 -7.59
C ARG A 64 -21.45 8.09 -8.72
N HIS A 65 -20.92 6.90 -8.95
CA HIS A 65 -21.45 6.00 -9.96
C HIS A 65 -22.90 5.57 -9.62
N MET A 66 -23.14 5.17 -8.36
CA MET A 66 -24.45 4.73 -7.90
C MET A 66 -25.53 5.81 -8.01
N PHE A 67 -25.21 7.06 -7.70
CA PHE A 67 -26.19 8.17 -7.69
C PHE A 67 -26.30 8.94 -9.01
N LEU A 68 -25.22 9.06 -9.79
CA LEU A 68 -25.20 9.88 -11.00
C LEU A 68 -25.07 9.06 -12.30
N GLY A 69 -24.93 7.74 -12.22
CA GLY A 69 -24.76 6.85 -13.38
C GLY A 69 -23.45 7.07 -14.16
N GLN A 70 -22.57 7.96 -13.70
CA GLN A 70 -21.33 8.32 -14.40
C GLN A 70 -20.17 7.42 -13.94
N PHE A 71 -19.77 6.47 -14.78
CA PHE A 71 -18.51 5.72 -14.62
C PHE A 71 -17.31 6.62 -14.97
N ALA A 72 -16.86 7.44 -14.00
CA ALA A 72 -15.82 8.45 -14.22
C ALA A 72 -14.41 8.04 -13.74
N TYR A 73 -14.10 6.74 -13.59
CA TYR A 73 -12.76 6.27 -13.18
C TYR A 73 -11.65 6.82 -14.09
N HIS A 74 -11.92 6.96 -15.39
CA HIS A 74 -10.96 7.45 -16.38
C HIS A 74 -10.77 8.98 -16.35
N LYS A 75 -11.52 9.70 -15.52
CA LYS A 75 -11.34 11.14 -15.31
C LYS A 75 -10.57 11.41 -14.02
N ASP A 76 -10.59 10.47 -13.08
CA ASP A 76 -9.90 10.61 -11.81
C ASP A 76 -8.38 10.43 -11.98
N GLU A 77 -7.63 11.38 -11.45
CA GLU A 77 -6.18 11.39 -11.56
C GLU A 77 -5.54 10.31 -10.66
N GLN A 78 -6.06 10.07 -9.45
CA GLN A 78 -5.49 9.06 -8.55
C GLN A 78 -5.62 7.66 -9.14
N THR A 79 -6.81 7.33 -9.67
CA THR A 79 -7.09 6.03 -10.28
C THR A 79 -6.15 5.74 -11.46
N LYS A 80 -5.84 6.74 -12.28
CA LYS A 80 -4.88 6.60 -13.39
C LYS A 80 -3.47 6.31 -12.90
N TRP A 81 -2.98 7.08 -11.94
CA TRP A 81 -1.65 6.88 -11.38
C TRP A 81 -1.54 5.55 -10.65
N PHE A 82 -2.56 5.17 -9.87
CA PHE A 82 -2.63 3.88 -9.20
C PHE A 82 -2.57 2.73 -10.20
N LEU A 83 -3.42 2.76 -11.23
CA LEU A 83 -3.41 1.76 -12.30
C LEU A 83 -2.07 1.72 -13.04
N ALA A 84 -1.48 2.88 -13.33
CA ALA A 84 -0.17 2.95 -13.98
C ALA A 84 0.94 2.31 -13.13
N ILE A 85 0.95 2.54 -11.82
CA ILE A 85 1.93 1.93 -10.90
C ILE A 85 1.73 0.41 -10.83
N VAL A 86 0.49 -0.06 -10.72
CA VAL A 86 0.16 -1.50 -10.71
C VAL A 86 0.61 -2.17 -12.01
N LEU A 87 0.26 -1.60 -13.16
CA LEU A 87 0.63 -2.17 -14.46
C LEU A 87 2.14 -2.13 -14.67
N ALA A 88 2.80 -1.01 -14.37
CA ALA A 88 4.25 -0.88 -14.55
C ALA A 88 5.02 -1.89 -13.68
N SER A 89 4.68 -1.98 -12.38
CA SER A 89 5.32 -2.94 -11.47
C SER A 89 5.04 -4.40 -11.85
N THR A 90 3.80 -4.72 -12.24
CA THR A 90 3.44 -6.06 -12.74
C THR A 90 4.25 -6.42 -13.99
N VAL A 91 4.31 -5.53 -14.99
CA VAL A 91 5.07 -5.78 -16.23
C VAL A 91 6.55 -5.98 -15.95
N VAL A 92 7.16 -5.16 -15.09
CA VAL A 92 8.57 -5.30 -14.72
C VAL A 92 8.85 -6.64 -14.04
N ILE A 93 8.01 -7.05 -13.09
CA ILE A 93 8.19 -8.32 -12.37
C ILE A 93 7.94 -9.52 -13.29
N VAL A 94 6.90 -9.49 -14.13
CA VAL A 94 6.61 -10.55 -15.11
C VAL A 94 7.77 -10.69 -16.10
N ALA A 95 8.25 -9.57 -16.66
CA ALA A 95 9.39 -9.58 -17.56
C ALA A 95 10.61 -10.22 -16.88
N TRP A 96 10.91 -9.82 -15.64
CA TRP A 96 12.03 -10.38 -14.90
C TRP A 96 11.89 -11.90 -14.68
N LEU A 97 10.73 -12.37 -14.23
CA LEU A 97 10.46 -13.79 -13.96
C LEU A 97 10.58 -14.66 -15.23
N VAL A 98 10.08 -14.15 -16.36
CA VAL A 98 10.12 -14.87 -17.64
C VAL A 98 11.53 -14.86 -18.23
N PHE A 99 12.24 -13.73 -18.21
CA PHE A 99 13.59 -13.63 -18.76
C PHE A 99 14.60 -14.52 -18.01
N HIS A 100 14.40 -14.73 -16.71
CA HIS A 100 15.26 -15.60 -15.89
C HIS A 100 14.75 -17.05 -15.82
N GLY A 101 13.69 -17.40 -16.55
CA GLY A 101 13.17 -18.77 -16.62
C GLY A 101 12.60 -19.30 -15.30
N VAL A 102 12.21 -18.43 -14.37
CA VAL A 102 11.70 -18.83 -13.04
C VAL A 102 10.30 -19.42 -13.15
N LYS A 103 9.46 -18.81 -13.99
CA LYS A 103 8.05 -19.18 -14.21
C LYS A 103 7.63 -18.93 -15.66
N PRO A 104 6.67 -19.71 -16.20
CA PRO A 104 6.06 -19.42 -17.50
C PRO A 104 5.22 -18.14 -17.42
N ILE A 105 4.95 -17.52 -18.57
CA ILE A 105 4.37 -16.16 -18.65
C ILE A 105 2.98 -16.04 -18.02
N ASP A 106 2.17 -17.09 -18.13
CA ASP A 106 0.83 -17.20 -17.59
C ASP A 106 0.85 -17.24 -16.05
N GLU A 107 1.68 -18.10 -15.48
CA GLU A 107 1.84 -18.20 -14.03
C GLU A 107 2.52 -16.94 -13.45
N ALA A 108 3.54 -16.43 -14.13
CA ALA A 108 4.24 -15.20 -13.74
C ALA A 108 3.28 -14.01 -13.68
N PHE A 109 2.38 -13.87 -14.66
CA PHE A 109 1.39 -12.79 -14.68
C PHE A 109 0.44 -12.85 -13.48
N VAL A 110 -0.09 -14.03 -13.17
CA VAL A 110 -1.02 -14.20 -12.05
C VAL A 110 -0.32 -13.93 -10.72
N LEU A 111 0.87 -14.50 -10.51
CA LEU A 111 1.64 -14.33 -9.27
C LEU A 111 2.09 -12.86 -9.08
N ALA A 112 2.62 -12.23 -10.13
CA ALA A 112 3.08 -10.85 -10.05
C ALA A 112 1.91 -9.90 -9.81
N SER A 113 0.82 -10.00 -10.59
CA SER A 113 -0.33 -9.10 -10.45
C SER A 113 -0.99 -9.22 -9.08
N PHE A 114 -1.12 -10.44 -8.54
CA PHE A 114 -1.68 -10.68 -7.21
C PHE A 114 -0.84 -10.02 -6.11
N ASN A 115 0.46 -10.32 -6.06
CA ASN A 115 1.32 -9.83 -4.99
C ASN A 115 1.53 -8.31 -5.09
N VAL A 116 1.67 -7.77 -6.31
CA VAL A 116 1.75 -6.32 -6.55
C VAL A 116 0.51 -5.63 -6.03
N VAL A 117 -0.67 -6.07 -6.44
CA VAL A 117 -1.91 -5.43 -6.00
C VAL A 117 -2.06 -5.59 -4.49
N SER A 118 -1.79 -6.77 -3.93
CA SER A 118 -1.89 -7.04 -2.50
C SER A 118 -1.02 -6.11 -1.63
N VAL A 119 0.24 -5.91 -2.00
CA VAL A 119 1.15 -5.02 -1.27
C VAL A 119 0.75 -3.56 -1.46
N LEU A 120 0.46 -3.17 -2.70
CA LEU A 120 0.16 -1.78 -3.03
C LEU A 120 -1.23 -1.34 -2.52
N SER A 121 -2.21 -2.25 -2.47
CA SER A 121 -3.50 -2.06 -1.81
C SER A 121 -3.42 -2.08 -0.28
N THR A 122 -2.23 -2.35 0.27
CA THR A 122 -2.01 -2.61 1.70
C THR A 122 -2.88 -3.74 2.25
N THR A 123 -3.29 -4.68 1.39
CA THR A 123 -4.05 -5.86 1.84
C THR A 123 -3.10 -6.85 2.50
N GLY A 124 -1.92 -7.11 1.92
CA GLY A 124 -0.94 -7.98 2.58
C GLY A 124 -1.23 -9.48 2.52
N PHE A 125 -2.07 -9.93 1.59
CA PHE A 125 -2.10 -11.35 1.24
C PHE A 125 -0.81 -11.77 0.54
N ALA A 126 -0.34 -12.98 0.88
CA ALA A 126 0.78 -13.63 0.22
C ALA A 126 0.32 -14.92 -0.44
N THR A 127 0.68 -15.11 -1.71
CA THR A 127 0.52 -16.40 -2.42
C THR A 127 1.81 -17.18 -2.51
N THR A 128 2.94 -16.49 -2.54
CA THR A 128 4.27 -17.04 -2.70
C THR A 128 5.28 -16.15 -2.01
N ASP A 129 6.40 -16.72 -1.60
CA ASP A 129 7.51 -15.94 -1.07
C ASP A 129 8.26 -15.23 -2.21
N TYR A 130 7.94 -13.96 -2.42
CA TYR A 130 8.59 -13.11 -3.42
C TYR A 130 10.01 -12.68 -3.00
N THR A 131 10.44 -12.95 -1.76
CA THR A 131 11.82 -12.68 -1.32
C THR A 131 12.83 -13.66 -1.94
N ILE A 132 12.36 -14.83 -2.37
CA ILE A 132 13.20 -15.89 -2.97
C ILE A 132 13.49 -15.58 -4.45
N TRP A 133 12.67 -14.78 -5.13
CA TRP A 133 12.83 -14.55 -6.57
C TRP A 133 14.12 -13.82 -6.90
N SER A 134 14.34 -12.65 -6.29
CA SER A 134 15.58 -11.87 -6.42
C SER A 134 15.56 -10.64 -5.50
N PRO A 135 16.72 -10.22 -4.97
CA PRO A 135 16.84 -8.96 -4.21
C PRO A 135 16.30 -7.74 -4.97
N PHE A 136 16.36 -7.76 -6.30
CA PHE A 136 15.77 -6.70 -7.12
C PHE A 136 14.25 -6.62 -6.96
N ILE A 137 13.55 -7.76 -7.00
CA ILE A 137 12.09 -7.80 -6.84
C ILE A 137 11.70 -7.48 -5.39
N THR A 138 12.46 -7.99 -4.42
CA THR A 138 12.29 -7.64 -3.01
C THR A 138 12.37 -6.13 -2.79
N GLY A 139 13.34 -5.46 -3.42
CA GLY A 139 13.46 -4.00 -3.40
C GLY A 139 12.24 -3.29 -3.99
N ILE A 140 11.70 -3.78 -5.12
CA ILE A 140 10.46 -3.23 -5.70
C ILE A 140 9.31 -3.34 -4.69
N PHE A 141 9.07 -4.51 -4.11
CA PHE A 141 8.00 -4.71 -3.11
C PHE A 141 8.18 -3.82 -1.87
N PHE A 142 9.43 -3.64 -1.42
CA PHE A 142 9.74 -2.71 -0.34
C PHE A 142 9.30 -1.28 -0.66
N PHE A 143 9.58 -0.77 -1.86
CA PHE A 143 9.10 0.55 -2.26
C PHE A 143 7.57 0.62 -2.44
N LEU A 144 6.94 -0.43 -2.98
CA LEU A 144 5.49 -0.48 -3.15
C LEU A 144 4.74 -0.42 -1.81
N THR A 145 5.34 -0.96 -0.74
CA THR A 145 4.81 -0.91 0.64
C THR A 145 4.51 0.53 1.08
N TYR A 146 5.35 1.50 0.70
CA TYR A 146 5.17 2.90 1.09
C TYR A 146 4.08 3.63 0.29
N VAL A 147 3.80 3.20 -0.95
CA VAL A 147 2.90 3.91 -1.88
C VAL A 147 1.46 3.90 -1.35
N GLY A 148 0.94 2.71 -1.06
CA GLY A 148 -0.43 2.48 -0.62
C GLY A 148 -1.52 2.81 -1.66
N GLY A 149 -2.77 2.78 -1.22
CA GLY A 149 -3.94 2.98 -2.07
C GLY A 149 -4.29 4.44 -2.39
N CYS A 150 -5.44 4.65 -3.01
CA CYS A 150 -5.98 5.98 -3.25
C CYS A 150 -6.48 6.63 -1.94
N THR A 151 -6.58 7.96 -1.91
CA THR A 151 -7.15 8.67 -0.76
C THR A 151 -8.66 8.49 -0.74
N GLY A 152 -9.24 8.27 0.45
CA GLY A 152 -10.65 7.94 0.61
C GLY A 152 -10.99 6.49 0.29
N SER A 153 -10.00 5.59 0.32
CA SER A 153 -10.15 4.13 0.32
C SER A 153 -9.77 3.51 1.67
N THR A 154 -10.01 2.21 1.85
CA THR A 154 -9.66 1.45 3.06
C THR A 154 -8.17 1.18 3.23
N ALA A 155 -7.36 1.41 2.19
CA ALA A 155 -5.92 1.16 2.22
C ALA A 155 -5.17 2.08 3.21
N GLY A 156 -3.92 1.74 3.53
CA GLY A 156 -2.98 2.55 4.28
C GLY A 156 -1.92 3.21 3.38
N GLY A 157 -0.71 3.38 3.91
CA GLY A 157 0.44 3.97 3.23
C GLY A 157 0.41 5.50 3.12
N ILE A 158 1.34 6.03 2.33
CA ILE A 158 1.45 7.47 2.07
C ILE A 158 0.22 7.99 1.31
N LYS A 159 -0.38 7.13 0.47
CA LYS A 159 -1.46 7.40 -0.47
C LYS A 159 -1.01 8.03 -1.78
N VAL A 160 -1.57 7.55 -2.88
CA VAL A 160 -1.27 8.02 -4.25
C VAL A 160 -1.49 9.52 -4.42
N MET A 161 -2.51 10.09 -3.78
CA MET A 161 -2.77 11.54 -3.82
C MET A 161 -1.58 12.36 -3.35
N ARG A 162 -1.00 11.98 -2.19
CA ARG A 162 0.12 12.71 -1.59
C ARG A 162 1.36 12.61 -2.48
N LEU A 163 1.59 11.45 -3.09
CA LEU A 163 2.67 11.26 -4.06
C LEU A 163 2.51 12.12 -5.32
N ILE A 164 1.30 12.22 -5.88
CA ILE A 164 1.02 13.08 -7.04
C ILE A 164 1.28 14.55 -6.70
N VAL A 165 0.78 15.01 -5.55
CA VAL A 165 0.95 16.40 -5.11
C VAL A 165 2.42 16.71 -4.85
N ALA A 166 3.13 15.83 -4.15
CA ALA A 166 4.57 15.95 -3.92
C ALA A 166 5.35 16.00 -5.25
N PHE A 167 5.08 15.09 -6.17
CA PHE A 167 5.75 15.04 -7.48
C PHE A 167 5.52 16.32 -8.30
N LYS A 168 4.28 16.79 -8.40
CA LYS A 168 3.95 18.04 -9.11
C LYS A 168 4.61 19.26 -8.49
N THR A 169 4.65 19.32 -7.16
CA THR A 169 5.26 20.42 -6.42
C THR A 169 6.78 20.43 -6.62
N THR A 170 7.42 19.28 -6.51
CA THR A 170 8.87 19.12 -6.72
C THR A 170 9.25 19.45 -8.15
N LYS A 171 8.50 18.95 -9.15
CA LYS A 171 8.70 19.29 -10.57
C LYS A 171 8.62 20.80 -10.81
N ARG A 172 7.66 21.48 -10.18
CA ARG A 172 7.54 22.94 -10.26
C ARG A 172 8.76 23.64 -9.68
N GLN A 173 9.25 23.19 -8.51
CA GLN A 173 10.44 23.79 -7.90
C GLN A 173 11.69 23.59 -8.75
N PHE A 174 11.86 22.41 -9.36
CA PHE A 174 12.95 22.18 -10.31
C PHE A 174 12.89 23.14 -11.50
N ILE A 175 11.71 23.33 -12.11
CA ILE A 175 11.56 24.27 -13.23
C ILE A 175 11.85 25.71 -12.79
N ARG A 176 11.44 26.10 -11.58
CA ARG A 176 11.71 27.44 -11.04
C ARG A 176 13.20 27.67 -10.75
N LEU A 177 13.93 26.64 -10.31
CA LEU A 177 15.38 26.71 -10.12
C LEU A 177 16.11 26.92 -11.45
N ILE A 178 15.63 26.29 -12.52
CA ILE A 178 16.20 26.46 -13.88
C ILE A 178 15.79 27.82 -14.48
N PHE A 179 14.55 28.24 -14.26
CA PHE A 179 13.99 29.46 -14.84
C PHE A 179 13.36 30.37 -13.76
N PRO A 180 14.17 31.17 -13.04
CA PRO A 180 13.72 31.95 -11.88
C PRO A 180 12.70 33.05 -12.21
N ASN A 181 12.71 33.57 -13.44
CA ASN A 181 11.85 34.68 -13.88
C ASN A 181 10.53 34.24 -14.53
N ILE A 182 10.25 32.92 -14.65
CA ILE A 182 9.00 32.44 -15.24
C ILE A 182 7.87 32.49 -14.19
N MET A 183 6.76 33.14 -14.53
CA MET A 183 5.51 33.06 -13.78
C MET A 183 4.87 31.68 -13.98
N LEU A 184 5.25 30.71 -13.16
CA LEU A 184 4.64 29.38 -13.15
C LEU A 184 3.27 29.43 -12.47
N THR A 185 2.21 29.12 -13.24
CA THR A 185 0.86 28.89 -12.69
C THR A 185 0.89 27.79 -11.63
N SER A 186 0.02 27.91 -10.62
CA SER A 186 -0.05 26.88 -9.56
C SER A 186 -0.41 25.52 -10.15
N PRO A 187 0.23 24.44 -9.67
CA PRO A 187 0.02 23.12 -10.22
C PRO A 187 -1.43 22.71 -10.00
N HIS A 188 -2.04 22.05 -10.98
CA HIS A 188 -3.43 21.60 -10.86
C HIS A 188 -3.48 20.17 -10.38
N TYR A 189 -4.48 19.84 -9.57
CA TYR A 189 -4.81 18.49 -9.14
C TYR A 189 -6.31 18.28 -9.34
N GLN A 190 -6.69 17.23 -10.08
CA GLN A 190 -8.08 17.00 -10.52
C GLN A 190 -8.76 18.24 -11.16
N GLY A 191 -8.00 19.01 -11.94
CA GLY A 191 -8.51 20.21 -12.64
C GLY A 191 -8.73 21.43 -11.73
N LYS A 192 -8.40 21.37 -10.44
CA LYS A 192 -8.41 22.52 -9.53
C LYS A 192 -6.98 22.97 -9.22
N LEU A 193 -6.80 24.27 -8.99
CA LEU A 193 -5.53 24.82 -8.51
C LEU A 193 -5.18 24.20 -7.15
N LEU A 194 -3.95 23.73 -7.00
CA LEU A 194 -3.45 23.29 -5.70
C LEU A 194 -3.29 24.49 -4.79
N ASP A 195 -4.00 24.45 -3.65
CA ASP A 195 -3.81 25.43 -2.60
C ASP A 195 -2.42 25.26 -1.97
N THR A 196 -1.83 26.39 -1.57
CA THR A 196 -0.51 26.42 -0.93
C THR A 196 -0.58 25.68 0.40
N SER A 197 -1.68 25.81 1.15
CA SER A 197 -1.90 25.12 2.43
C SER A 197 -1.90 23.60 2.26
N LEU A 198 -2.57 23.08 1.23
CA LEU A 198 -2.59 21.65 0.94
C LEU A 198 -1.19 21.13 0.58
N THR A 199 -0.43 21.91 -0.18
CA THR A 199 0.95 21.55 -0.54
C THR A 199 1.85 21.47 0.70
N ILE A 200 1.75 22.45 1.60
CA ILE A 200 2.50 22.47 2.87
C ILE A 200 2.12 21.27 3.74
N ASN A 201 0.82 20.98 3.88
CA ASN A 201 0.33 19.84 4.66
C ASN A 201 0.84 18.50 4.12
N VAL A 202 0.86 18.33 2.79
CA VAL A 202 1.41 17.12 2.16
C VAL A 202 2.90 16.99 2.44
N MET A 203 3.68 18.07 2.30
CA MET A 203 5.12 18.03 2.57
C MET A 203 5.42 17.76 4.05
N ALA A 204 4.68 18.38 4.97
CA ALA A 204 4.79 18.13 6.40
C ALA A 204 4.46 16.66 6.74
N PHE A 205 3.41 16.10 6.13
CA PHE A 205 3.10 14.69 6.27
C PHE A 205 4.24 13.80 5.78
N MET A 206 4.79 14.05 4.59
CA MET A 206 5.91 13.27 4.03
C MET A 206 7.14 13.29 4.94
N PHE A 207 7.48 14.47 5.48
CA PHE A 207 8.59 14.63 6.41
C PHE A 207 8.35 13.83 7.70
N LEU A 208 7.18 14.01 8.33
CA LEU A 208 6.85 13.30 9.57
C LEU A 208 6.77 11.79 9.38
N TYR A 209 6.30 11.32 8.22
CA TYR A 209 6.28 9.91 7.87
C TYR A 209 7.68 9.31 7.86
N VAL A 210 8.64 9.99 7.23
CA VAL A 210 10.05 9.53 7.21
C VAL A 210 10.66 9.56 8.62
N VAL A 211 10.43 10.64 9.37
CA VAL A 211 10.95 10.79 10.74
C VAL A 211 10.43 9.68 11.65
N LEU A 212 9.12 9.41 11.64
CA LEU A 212 8.53 8.32 12.43
C LEU A 212 9.06 6.95 12.01
N ASN A 213 9.23 6.72 10.70
CA ASN A 213 9.82 5.48 10.21
C ASN A 213 11.24 5.29 10.75
N VAL A 214 12.08 6.33 10.72
CA VAL A 214 13.44 6.28 11.29
C VAL A 214 13.40 5.98 12.80
N PHE A 215 12.52 6.64 13.56
CA PHE A 215 12.39 6.38 15.00
C PHE A 215 11.93 4.96 15.31
N LEU A 216 10.96 4.42 14.58
CA LEU A 216 10.53 3.04 14.73
C LEU A 216 11.64 2.05 14.40
N VAL A 217 12.37 2.27 13.29
CA VAL A 217 13.52 1.41 12.92
C VAL A 217 14.56 1.39 14.02
N LEU A 218 14.99 2.57 14.51
CA LEU A 218 16.00 2.66 15.58
C LEU A 218 15.53 1.97 16.86
N GLY A 219 14.25 2.11 17.19
CA GLY A 219 13.67 1.46 18.35
C GLY A 219 13.55 -0.06 18.21
N LEU A 220 13.20 -0.57 17.03
CA LEU A 220 13.21 -2.00 16.73
C LEU A 220 14.62 -2.58 16.78
N LEU A 221 15.62 -1.88 16.22
CA LEU A 221 17.03 -2.27 16.33
C LEU A 221 17.49 -2.35 17.80
N TRP A 222 17.00 -1.43 18.65
CA TRP A 222 17.32 -1.45 20.07
C TRP A 222 16.76 -2.69 20.80
N THR A 223 15.69 -3.31 20.29
CA THR A 223 15.17 -4.58 20.81
C THR A 223 16.00 -5.81 20.42
N GLY A 224 17.05 -5.64 19.61
CA GLY A 224 17.94 -6.72 19.17
C GLY A 224 17.53 -7.38 17.85
N LEU A 225 16.57 -6.80 17.12
CA LEU A 225 16.21 -7.25 15.77
C LEU A 225 17.30 -6.89 14.76
N ASP A 226 17.42 -7.71 13.71
CA ASP A 226 18.30 -7.44 12.59
C ASP A 226 17.80 -6.26 11.74
N ILE A 227 18.71 -5.68 10.95
CA ILE A 227 18.44 -4.49 10.14
C ILE A 227 17.31 -4.74 9.13
N GLU A 228 17.27 -5.92 8.51
CA GLU A 228 16.25 -6.24 7.51
C GLU A 228 14.85 -6.30 8.15
N THR A 229 14.70 -7.05 9.25
CA THR A 229 13.44 -7.15 10.00
C THR A 229 13.02 -5.81 10.61
N ALA A 230 13.95 -5.00 11.13
CA ALA A 230 13.63 -3.71 11.71
C ALA A 230 13.14 -2.70 10.66
N PHE A 231 13.82 -2.61 9.51
CA PHE A 231 13.40 -1.73 8.41
C PHE A 231 12.08 -2.16 7.80
N SER A 232 11.93 -3.46 7.50
CA SER A 232 10.72 -3.96 6.87
C SER A 232 9.53 -3.90 7.84
N GLY A 233 9.72 -4.27 9.12
CA GLY A 233 8.69 -4.19 10.15
C GLY A 233 8.18 -2.78 10.40
N ALA A 234 9.08 -1.78 10.50
CA ALA A 234 8.67 -0.38 10.64
C ALA A 234 7.88 0.11 9.42
N ALA A 235 8.36 -0.24 8.21
CA ALA A 235 7.70 0.14 6.96
C ALA A 235 6.27 -0.42 6.88
N THR A 236 6.11 -1.71 7.17
CA THR A 236 4.79 -2.37 7.07
C THR A 236 3.85 -1.97 8.18
N ALA A 237 4.36 -1.71 9.40
CA ALA A 237 3.56 -1.19 10.50
C ALA A 237 2.98 0.18 10.15
N ILE A 238 3.83 1.16 9.78
CA ILE A 238 3.32 2.51 9.46
C ILE A 238 2.42 2.47 8.21
N ALA A 239 2.77 1.68 7.19
CA ALA A 239 1.95 1.58 6.00
C ALA A 239 0.67 0.75 6.19
N ASN A 240 0.55 -0.01 7.29
CA ASN A 240 -0.51 -0.98 7.56
C ASN A 240 -0.65 -2.03 6.44
N VAL A 241 0.47 -2.56 5.96
CA VAL A 241 0.48 -3.55 4.87
C VAL A 241 0.32 -4.97 5.39
N GLY A 242 0.96 -5.32 6.51
CA GLY A 242 0.99 -6.68 7.05
C GLY A 242 2.36 -7.36 6.86
N PRO A 243 2.59 -8.10 5.76
CA PRO A 243 3.81 -8.87 5.57
C PRO A 243 5.01 -7.96 5.28
N GLY A 244 6.07 -8.11 6.07
CA GLY A 244 7.36 -7.49 5.87
C GLY A 244 8.23 -8.25 4.88
N ILE A 245 9.54 -8.07 5.03
CA ILE A 245 10.57 -8.70 4.22
C ILE A 245 11.56 -9.38 5.16
N GLY A 246 12.09 -10.51 4.73
CA GLY A 246 13.06 -11.30 5.48
C GLY A 246 12.49 -12.63 5.94
N SER A 247 13.32 -13.40 6.63
CA SER A 247 13.00 -14.77 7.04
C SER A 247 11.96 -14.86 8.16
N ILE A 248 11.83 -13.81 8.98
CA ILE A 248 10.98 -13.81 10.18
C ILE A 248 9.58 -13.27 9.87
N ILE A 249 9.52 -12.04 9.38
CA ILE A 249 8.26 -11.31 9.12
C ILE A 249 7.91 -11.22 7.63
N GLY A 250 8.58 -12.01 6.80
CA GLY A 250 8.34 -12.06 5.36
C GLY A 250 6.95 -12.56 4.97
N PRO A 251 6.70 -12.77 3.66
CA PRO A 251 5.39 -13.16 3.13
C PRO A 251 4.86 -14.50 3.66
N VAL A 252 5.75 -15.38 4.11
CA VAL A 252 5.42 -16.71 4.68
C VAL A 252 5.73 -16.77 6.18
N GLY A 253 6.19 -15.65 6.75
CA GLY A 253 6.56 -15.51 8.16
C GLY A 253 5.42 -15.00 9.04
N ASN A 254 5.72 -14.77 10.31
CA ASN A 254 4.79 -14.17 11.25
C ASN A 254 5.51 -13.34 12.32
N PHE A 255 4.75 -12.53 13.06
CA PHE A 255 5.28 -11.63 14.10
C PHE A 255 5.40 -12.31 15.47
N GLN A 256 5.11 -13.62 15.59
CA GLN A 256 5.03 -14.32 16.88
C GLN A 256 6.39 -14.45 17.57
N SER A 257 7.47 -14.58 16.81
CA SER A 257 8.83 -14.75 17.34
C SER A 257 9.49 -13.44 17.77
N LEU A 258 8.82 -12.29 17.59
CA LEU A 258 9.37 -10.99 17.96
C LEU A 258 9.27 -10.75 19.47
N PRO A 259 10.22 -9.99 20.05
CA PRO A 259 10.12 -9.56 21.44
C PRO A 259 8.84 -8.75 21.72
N ASP A 260 8.27 -8.90 22.92
CA ASP A 260 7.06 -8.18 23.32
C ASP A 260 7.19 -6.65 23.17
N SER A 261 8.38 -6.11 23.45
CA SER A 261 8.69 -4.69 23.26
C SER A 261 8.56 -4.26 21.79
N ALA A 262 9.07 -5.07 20.86
CA ALA A 262 8.95 -4.81 19.42
C ALA A 262 7.47 -4.83 18.98
N THR A 263 6.68 -5.79 19.48
CA THR A 263 5.25 -5.90 19.17
C THR A 263 4.46 -4.68 19.62
N TRP A 264 4.75 -4.13 20.80
CA TRP A 264 4.15 -2.86 21.26
C TRP A 264 4.52 -1.68 20.38
N MET A 265 5.78 -1.59 19.96
CA MET A 265 6.25 -0.52 19.07
C MET A 265 5.62 -0.59 17.68
N LEU A 266 5.53 -1.80 17.10
CA LEU A 266 4.84 -2.04 15.83
C LEU A 266 3.34 -1.70 15.94
N SER A 267 2.70 -2.06 17.04
CA SER A 267 1.29 -1.74 17.30
C SER A 267 1.04 -0.23 17.34
N PHE A 268 1.92 0.52 18.00
CA PHE A 268 1.88 1.98 17.99
C PHE A 268 2.13 2.56 16.60
N GLY A 269 3.09 1.99 15.84
CA GLY A 269 3.34 2.36 14.45
C GLY A 269 2.12 2.19 13.54
N MET A 270 1.41 1.07 13.66
CA MET A 270 0.16 0.80 12.91
C MET A 270 -0.92 1.84 13.23
N LEU A 271 -1.10 2.16 14.51
CA LEU A 271 -2.07 3.15 14.96
C LEU A 271 -1.77 4.55 14.41
N LEU A 272 -0.50 4.98 14.45
CA LEU A 272 -0.06 6.25 13.85
C LEU A 272 -0.27 6.28 12.33
N GLY A 273 0.04 5.17 11.65
CA GLY A 273 -0.20 5.02 10.23
C GLY A 273 -1.68 5.15 9.87
N ARG A 274 -2.56 4.56 10.68
CA ARG A 274 -4.00 4.46 10.40
C ARG A 274 -4.76 5.75 10.71
N LEU A 275 -4.41 6.45 11.78
CA LEU A 275 -5.09 7.69 12.20
C LEU A 275 -4.64 8.93 11.43
N GLU A 276 -3.72 8.78 10.48
CA GLU A 276 -2.97 9.88 9.87
C GLU A 276 -2.09 10.63 10.89
N ILE A 277 -0.78 10.50 10.72
CA ILE A 277 0.28 11.02 11.60
C ILE A 277 0.03 12.42 12.16
N LEU A 278 -0.46 13.35 11.32
CA LEU A 278 -0.72 14.73 11.73
C LEU A 278 -1.80 14.85 12.81
N THR A 279 -2.87 14.06 12.73
CA THR A 279 -3.98 14.13 13.69
C THR A 279 -3.52 13.69 15.08
N VAL A 280 -2.71 12.63 15.15
CA VAL A 280 -2.20 12.09 16.42
C VAL A 280 -1.20 13.06 17.03
N LEU A 281 -0.30 13.63 16.24
CA LEU A 281 0.66 14.62 16.75
C LEU A 281 -0.02 15.90 17.26
N VAL A 282 -1.15 16.29 16.66
CA VAL A 282 -1.96 17.42 17.17
C VAL A 282 -2.51 17.12 18.56
N LEU A 283 -2.92 15.88 18.87
CA LEU A 283 -3.37 15.50 20.22
C LEU A 283 -2.28 15.63 21.28
N PHE A 284 -1.00 15.51 20.91
CA PHE A 284 0.12 15.71 21.84
C PHE A 284 0.56 17.19 21.92
N SER A 285 0.00 18.08 21.10
CA SER A 285 0.31 19.51 21.16
C SER A 285 -0.41 20.16 22.35
N PRO A 286 0.31 20.85 23.26
CA PRO A 286 -0.31 21.58 24.37
C PRO A 286 -1.34 22.63 23.93
N HIS A 287 -1.24 23.11 22.69
CA HIS A 287 -2.18 24.08 22.12
C HIS A 287 -3.56 23.47 21.84
N PHE A 288 -3.66 22.15 21.63
CA PHE A 288 -4.94 21.47 21.44
C PHE A 288 -5.77 21.44 22.73
N TRP A 289 -5.11 21.28 23.89
CA TRP A 289 -5.76 21.16 25.21
C TRP A 289 -6.04 22.51 25.90
N ARG A 290 -5.73 23.63 25.24
CA ARG A 290 -5.93 24.97 25.79
C ARG A 290 -7.36 25.51 25.62
N TYR A 291 -8.22 24.78 24.91
CA TYR A 291 -9.63 25.09 24.65
C TYR A 291 -10.50 23.86 24.91
#